data_AF-A0A178B3F1-F1
#
_entry.id   AF-A0A178B3F1-F1
#
_cell.length_a   1.000
_cell.length_b   1.000
_cell.length_c   1.000
_cell.angle_alpha   90.00
_cell.angle_beta   90.00
_cell.angle_gamma   90.00
#
_symmetry.space_group_name_H-M   'P 1'
#
loop_
_entity.id
_entity.type
_entity.pdbx_description
1 polymer ?
#
loop_
_entity_poly.entity_id
_entity_poly.type
_entity_poly.pdbx_seq_one_letter_code
_entity_poly.pdbx_strand_id
1 'polypeptide(L)'
;MSSRGDIQRQFSQLMGTIDAQGLKLEDVLPAEMQNHFQDMVALKEARTYIKEVEAREKDLQDANTDLQAQLLAKQSEIDNLPDDFKALQIDLQQSQNRIDFHKGIAERESDRAAQYQSKFEKACRQQIDAAENARKVQLLGCNLSEREDSMFKLLQENTNIRDVYEDKLDQAWKLSDEKDATIVILRNRVAQLEAEAVQERETADEVTDTCYSLIDSVGQESSTAAEVINAKSVQLFRERQSNDQFHSAIVAEMAPLNSFYHYAFAVLEVYQSTLENALASKTTANDTMPQSLDDMLDSANDQLDFYKHLATDL
;
A
#
# COMPACT_ATOMS: atom_id res chain seq x y z
N MET A 1 64.15 -169.77 19.33
CA MET A 1 63.69 -168.39 19.12
C MET A 1 62.20 -168.37 19.46
N SER A 2 61.85 -168.08 20.71
CA SER A 2 60.45 -168.06 21.16
C SER A 2 59.73 -166.86 20.54
N SER A 3 58.55 -167.09 19.98
CA SER A 3 57.74 -166.06 19.34
C SER A 3 57.22 -165.08 20.39
N ARG A 4 56.98 -163.81 20.03
CA ARG A 4 56.38 -162.79 20.90
C ARG A 4 55.04 -163.24 21.51
N GLY A 5 54.34 -164.16 20.83
CA GLY A 5 53.16 -164.85 21.34
C GLY A 5 53.44 -165.82 22.50
N ASP A 6 54.61 -166.46 22.53
CA ASP A 6 55.01 -167.38 23.61
C ASP A 6 55.32 -166.62 24.91
N ILE A 7 55.95 -165.43 24.80
CA ILE A 7 56.22 -164.55 25.94
C ILE A 7 54.91 -163.97 26.50
N GLN A 8 53.96 -163.59 25.64
CA GLN A 8 52.62 -163.18 26.08
C GLN A 8 51.87 -164.34 26.75
N ARG A 9 52.01 -165.57 26.26
CA ARG A 9 51.39 -166.75 26.88
C ARG A 9 51.98 -167.05 28.26
N GLN A 10 53.30 -166.92 28.40
CA GLN A 10 53.98 -167.07 29.68
C GLN A 10 53.60 -165.96 30.65
N PHE A 11 53.49 -164.71 30.20
CA PHE A 11 53.06 -163.60 31.02
C PHE A 11 51.59 -163.72 31.45
N SER A 12 50.70 -164.19 30.56
CA SER A 12 49.32 -164.50 30.91
C SER A 12 49.18 -165.71 31.86
N GLN A 13 50.08 -166.70 31.77
CA GLN A 13 50.16 -167.80 32.76
C GLN A 13 50.69 -167.31 34.12
N LEU A 14 51.63 -166.37 34.13
CA LEU A 14 52.15 -165.74 35.34
C LEU A 14 51.09 -164.83 35.98
N MET A 15 50.38 -164.03 35.19
CA MET A 15 49.24 -163.23 35.66
C MET A 15 48.10 -164.13 36.18
N GLY A 16 47.79 -165.23 35.50
CA GLY A 16 46.78 -166.18 35.95
C GLY A 16 47.15 -166.91 37.25
N THR A 17 48.45 -167.07 37.54
CA THR A 17 48.93 -167.63 38.81
C THR A 17 49.00 -166.58 39.93
N ILE A 18 49.27 -165.32 39.60
CA ILE A 18 49.23 -164.18 40.54
C ILE A 18 47.79 -163.86 40.95
N ASP A 19 46.84 -163.82 40.02
CA ASP A 19 45.41 -163.61 40.31
C ASP A 19 44.83 -164.78 41.13
N ALA A 20 45.28 -166.02 40.86
CA ALA A 20 44.89 -167.19 41.66
C ALA A 20 45.43 -167.17 43.10
N GLN A 21 46.45 -166.36 43.38
CA GLN A 21 47.01 -166.15 44.73
C GLN A 21 46.49 -164.87 45.41
N GLY A 22 45.64 -164.08 44.75
CA GLY A 22 44.99 -162.90 45.32
C GLY A 22 45.94 -161.72 45.62
N LEU A 23 47.13 -161.71 45.03
CA LEU A 23 48.12 -160.64 45.20
C LEU A 23 47.92 -159.55 44.14
N LYS A 24 47.96 -158.28 44.56
CA LYS A 24 47.92 -157.15 43.62
C LYS A 24 49.28 -156.96 42.96
N LEU A 25 49.26 -156.60 41.67
CA LEU A 25 50.44 -156.44 40.82
C LEU A 25 51.49 -155.48 41.40
N GLU A 26 51.05 -154.51 42.20
CA GLU A 26 51.86 -153.47 42.83
C GLU A 26 52.78 -154.01 43.95
N ASP A 27 52.46 -155.16 44.55
CA ASP A 27 53.20 -155.73 45.70
C ASP A 27 54.36 -156.67 45.30
N VAL A 28 54.43 -157.08 44.03
CA VAL A 28 55.40 -158.07 43.52
C VAL A 28 56.45 -157.44 42.60
N LEU A 29 56.27 -156.18 42.22
CA LEU A 29 57.12 -155.49 41.25
C LEU A 29 58.15 -154.56 41.94
N PRO A 30 59.45 -154.63 41.56
CA PRO A 30 60.47 -153.70 42.03
C PRO A 30 60.13 -152.24 41.66
N ALA A 31 60.42 -151.29 42.55
CA ALA A 31 60.12 -149.87 42.39
C ALA A 31 60.62 -149.24 41.07
N GLU A 32 61.70 -149.78 40.49
CA GLU A 32 62.28 -149.36 39.20
C GLU A 32 61.35 -149.65 38.00
N MET A 33 60.56 -150.73 38.07
CA MET A 33 59.57 -151.07 37.03
C MET A 33 58.32 -150.20 37.14
N GLN A 34 57.99 -149.71 38.34
CA GLN A 34 56.85 -148.83 38.58
C GLN A 34 57.05 -147.45 37.94
N ASN A 35 58.27 -146.90 38.02
CA ASN A 35 58.66 -145.69 37.28
C ASN A 35 58.60 -145.91 35.77
N HIS A 36 59.04 -147.07 35.27
CA HIS A 36 58.98 -147.36 33.83
C HIS A 36 57.54 -147.52 33.32
N PHE A 37 56.61 -148.03 34.14
CA PHE A 37 55.19 -148.06 33.81
C PHE A 37 54.56 -146.66 33.87
N GLN A 38 54.93 -145.80 34.82
CA GLN A 38 54.51 -144.39 34.83
C GLN A 38 55.02 -143.64 33.60
N ASP A 39 56.29 -143.84 33.21
CA ASP A 39 56.86 -143.29 31.99
C ASP A 39 56.13 -143.83 30.75
N MET A 40 55.81 -145.13 30.69
CA MET A 40 55.04 -145.71 29.58
C MET A 40 53.60 -145.21 29.52
N VAL A 41 52.97 -144.89 30.66
CA VAL A 41 51.65 -144.25 30.72
C VAL A 41 51.74 -142.80 30.24
N ALA A 42 52.70 -142.02 30.74
CA ALA A 42 52.95 -140.65 30.29
C ALA A 42 53.31 -140.59 28.79
N LEU A 43 54.05 -141.57 28.26
CA LEU A 43 54.40 -141.66 26.84
C LEU A 43 53.19 -142.08 25.98
N LYS A 44 52.26 -142.86 26.54
CA LYS A 44 50.99 -143.18 25.89
C LYS A 44 50.06 -141.96 25.85
N GLU A 45 49.98 -141.20 26.95
CA GLU A 45 49.22 -139.95 27.05
C GLU A 45 49.80 -138.86 26.14
N ALA A 46 51.13 -138.71 26.09
CA ALA A 46 51.81 -137.81 25.16
C ALA A 46 51.56 -138.20 23.70
N ARG A 47 51.54 -139.50 23.38
CA ARG A 47 51.19 -139.98 22.03
C ARG A 47 49.74 -139.74 21.66
N THR A 48 48.80 -139.84 22.61
CA THR A 48 47.39 -139.49 22.34
C THR A 48 47.24 -137.99 22.15
N TYR A 49 47.92 -137.17 22.96
CA TYR A 49 47.91 -135.73 22.82
C TYR A 49 48.52 -135.26 21.49
N ILE A 50 49.65 -135.84 21.07
CA ILE A 50 50.26 -135.54 19.76
C ILE A 50 49.28 -135.87 18.62
N LYS A 51 48.59 -137.02 18.67
CA LYS A 51 47.60 -137.36 17.65
C LYS A 51 46.39 -136.42 17.63
N GLU A 52 45.94 -135.96 18.80
CA GLU A 52 44.85 -134.97 18.89
C GLU A 52 45.29 -133.60 18.35
N VAL A 53 46.52 -133.17 18.62
CA VAL A 53 47.07 -131.93 18.08
C VAL A 53 47.29 -132.03 16.58
N GLU A 54 47.83 -133.14 16.07
CA GLU A 54 47.97 -133.39 14.63
C GLU A 54 46.61 -133.43 13.92
N ALA A 55 45.59 -134.03 14.53
CA ALA A 55 44.22 -134.02 13.99
C ALA A 55 43.65 -132.59 13.96
N ARG A 56 43.84 -131.82 15.03
CA ARG A 56 43.36 -130.43 15.13
C ARG A 56 44.11 -129.48 14.20
N GLU A 57 45.41 -129.67 14.04
CA GLU A 57 46.23 -128.90 13.11
C GLU A 57 45.82 -129.18 11.67
N LYS A 58 45.51 -130.45 11.36
CA LYS A 58 44.94 -130.83 10.08
C LYS A 58 43.56 -130.22 9.85
N ASP A 59 42.65 -130.29 10.83
CA ASP A 59 41.33 -129.66 10.74
C ASP A 59 41.42 -128.13 10.56
N LEU A 60 42.39 -127.49 11.22
CA LEU A 60 42.65 -126.06 11.06
C LEU A 60 43.29 -125.71 9.71
N GLN A 61 44.19 -126.55 9.19
CA GLN A 61 44.72 -126.40 7.83
C GLN A 61 43.58 -126.52 6.81
N ASP A 62 42.74 -127.54 6.94
CA ASP A 62 41.61 -127.77 6.05
C ASP A 62 40.63 -126.57 6.11
N ALA A 63 40.27 -126.10 7.32
CA ALA A 63 39.40 -124.92 7.49
C ALA A 63 40.01 -123.62 6.94
N ASN A 64 41.34 -123.46 7.05
CA ASN A 64 42.04 -122.29 6.53
C ASN A 64 42.10 -122.33 4.99
N THR A 65 42.32 -123.52 4.41
CA THR A 65 42.22 -123.71 2.96
C THR A 65 40.81 -123.44 2.44
N ASP A 66 39.77 -123.88 3.17
CA ASP A 66 38.37 -123.60 2.83
C ASP A 66 38.04 -122.11 2.92
N LEU A 67 38.50 -121.40 3.95
CA LEU A 67 38.30 -119.96 4.08
C LEU A 67 39.02 -119.16 2.99
N GLN A 68 40.24 -119.55 2.63
CA GLN A 68 40.96 -118.93 1.52
C GLN A 68 40.26 -119.18 0.18
N ALA A 69 39.73 -120.38 -0.03
CA ALA A 69 38.94 -120.70 -1.21
C ALA A 69 37.65 -119.85 -1.27
N GLN A 70 36.95 -119.66 -0.14
CA GLN A 70 35.76 -118.81 -0.06
C GLN A 70 36.08 -117.33 -0.30
N LEU A 71 37.20 -116.83 0.23
CA LEU A 71 37.65 -115.46 0.00
C LEU A 71 37.97 -115.22 -1.48
N LEU A 72 38.71 -116.13 -2.10
CA LEU A 72 39.01 -116.07 -3.54
C LEU A 72 37.72 -116.16 -4.38
N ALA A 73 36.77 -117.01 -3.99
CA ALA A 73 35.48 -117.11 -4.67
C ALA A 73 34.69 -115.79 -4.57
N LYS A 74 34.61 -115.17 -3.38
CA LYS A 74 33.94 -113.88 -3.21
C LYS A 74 34.65 -112.71 -3.87
N GLN A 75 35.98 -112.71 -3.87
CA GLN A 75 36.76 -111.74 -4.62
C GLN A 75 36.49 -111.89 -6.13
N SER A 76 36.41 -113.13 -6.63
CA SER A 76 36.05 -113.39 -8.03
C SER A 76 34.60 -113.01 -8.37
N GLU A 77 33.65 -113.13 -7.44
CA GLU A 77 32.27 -112.63 -7.62
C GLU A 77 32.21 -111.09 -7.70
N ILE A 78 33.08 -110.39 -6.97
CA ILE A 78 33.18 -108.92 -7.00
C ILE A 78 33.89 -108.45 -8.28
N ASP A 79 35.00 -109.10 -8.64
CA ASP A 79 35.75 -108.76 -9.85
C ASP A 79 34.93 -109.08 -11.12
N ASN A 80 34.15 -110.17 -11.06
CA ASN A 80 33.12 -110.55 -12.04
C ASN A 80 31.73 -110.00 -11.70
N LEU A 81 31.65 -108.80 -11.10
CA LEU A 81 30.40 -108.03 -11.13
C LEU A 81 29.92 -107.99 -12.59
N PRO A 82 28.64 -108.31 -12.87
CA PRO A 82 28.11 -108.32 -14.22
C PRO A 82 28.44 -107.01 -14.90
N ASP A 83 28.87 -107.05 -16.16
CA ASP A 83 29.18 -105.84 -16.94
C ASP A 83 27.99 -104.86 -16.92
N ASP A 84 26.76 -105.38 -16.79
CA ASP A 84 25.52 -104.62 -16.60
C ASP A 84 25.55 -103.69 -15.36
N PHE A 85 26.14 -104.12 -14.24
CA PHE A 85 26.22 -103.28 -13.03
C PHE A 85 27.23 -102.13 -13.20
N LYS A 86 28.37 -102.42 -13.84
CA LYS A 86 29.37 -101.39 -14.20
C LYS A 86 28.79 -100.38 -15.20
N ALA A 87 28.05 -100.88 -16.20
CA ALA A 87 27.31 -100.04 -17.15
C ALA A 87 26.27 -99.16 -16.44
N LEU A 88 25.47 -99.73 -15.53
CA LEU A 88 24.48 -98.99 -14.76
C LEU A 88 25.10 -97.89 -13.88
N GLN A 89 26.27 -98.15 -13.27
CA GLN A 89 26.98 -97.15 -12.48
C GLN A 89 27.47 -95.97 -13.35
N ILE A 90 27.99 -96.26 -14.55
CA ILE A 90 28.37 -95.24 -15.53
C ILE A 90 27.15 -94.45 -15.98
N ASP A 91 26.03 -95.11 -16.30
CA ASP A 91 24.78 -94.45 -16.71
C ASP A 91 24.22 -93.56 -15.60
N LEU A 92 24.27 -94.01 -14.35
CA LEU A 92 23.88 -93.21 -13.19
C LEU A 92 24.76 -91.96 -13.05
N GLN A 93 26.07 -92.10 -13.19
CA GLN A 93 27.01 -90.99 -13.16
C GLN A 93 26.78 -90.01 -14.33
N GLN A 94 26.54 -90.52 -15.54
CA GLN A 94 26.20 -89.69 -16.69
C GLN A 94 24.88 -88.95 -16.47
N SER A 95 23.87 -89.61 -15.90
CA SER A 95 22.59 -89.00 -15.54
C SER A 95 22.76 -87.89 -14.51
N GLN A 96 23.55 -88.11 -13.46
CA GLN A 96 23.89 -87.10 -12.45
C GLN A 96 24.60 -85.89 -13.08
N ASN A 97 25.60 -86.12 -13.93
CA ASN A 97 26.28 -85.04 -14.66
C ASN A 97 25.32 -84.24 -15.54
N ARG A 98 24.36 -84.90 -16.20
CA ARG A 98 23.31 -84.22 -16.99
C ARG A 98 22.38 -83.40 -16.09
N ILE A 99 21.98 -83.94 -14.95
CA ILE A 99 21.15 -83.22 -13.96
C ILE A 99 21.88 -81.96 -13.50
N ASP A 100 23.16 -82.06 -13.12
CA ASP A 100 23.93 -80.93 -12.62
C ASP A 100 24.19 -79.88 -13.72
N PHE A 101 24.42 -80.32 -14.96
CA PHE A 101 24.49 -79.42 -16.11
C PHE A 101 23.19 -78.63 -16.32
N HIS A 102 22.03 -79.31 -16.30
CA HIS A 102 20.74 -78.65 -16.46
C HIS A 102 20.38 -77.76 -15.28
N LYS A 103 20.73 -78.13 -14.04
CA LYS A 103 20.61 -77.24 -12.87
C LYS A 103 21.43 -75.97 -13.07
N GLY A 104 22.68 -76.10 -13.48
CA GLY A 104 23.54 -74.93 -13.74
C GLY A 104 23.05 -74.04 -14.89
N ILE A 105 22.30 -74.57 -15.86
CA ILE A 105 21.62 -73.75 -16.87
C ILE A 105 20.40 -73.06 -16.26
N ALA A 106 19.57 -73.79 -15.52
CA ALA A 106 18.35 -73.26 -14.91
C ALA A 106 18.65 -72.12 -13.93
N GLU A 107 19.70 -72.25 -13.10
CA GLU A 107 20.17 -71.20 -12.20
C GLU A 107 20.63 -69.95 -12.97
N ARG A 108 21.44 -70.13 -14.03
CA ARG A 108 21.90 -69.02 -14.88
C ARG A 108 20.75 -68.28 -15.57
N GLU A 109 19.76 -69.00 -16.08
CA GLU A 109 18.57 -68.37 -16.68
C GLU A 109 17.68 -67.71 -15.64
N SER A 110 17.57 -68.27 -14.43
CA SER A 110 16.86 -67.64 -13.31
C SER A 110 17.53 -66.33 -12.89
N ASP A 111 18.85 -66.32 -12.73
CA ASP A 111 19.62 -65.11 -12.42
C ASP A 111 19.46 -64.06 -13.53
N ARG A 112 19.51 -64.49 -14.79
CA ARG A 112 19.32 -63.61 -15.95
C ARG A 112 17.91 -63.01 -15.97
N ALA A 113 16.88 -63.81 -15.70
CA ALA A 113 15.50 -63.33 -15.60
C ALA A 113 15.35 -62.32 -14.46
N ALA A 114 15.92 -62.58 -13.28
CA ALA A 114 15.91 -61.66 -12.15
C ALA A 114 16.61 -60.33 -12.48
N GLN A 115 17.74 -60.38 -13.20
CA GLN A 115 18.42 -59.17 -13.66
C GLN A 115 17.59 -58.37 -14.66
N TYR A 116 16.90 -59.03 -15.61
CA TYR A 116 16.01 -58.34 -16.54
C TYR A 116 14.79 -57.73 -15.84
N GLN A 117 14.20 -58.44 -14.87
CA GLN A 117 13.11 -57.91 -14.07
C GLN A 117 13.55 -56.66 -13.30
N SER A 118 14.71 -56.70 -12.62
CA SER A 118 15.25 -55.54 -11.91
C SER A 118 15.51 -54.34 -12.84
N LYS A 119 16.07 -54.59 -14.03
CA LYS A 119 16.29 -53.55 -15.04
C LYS A 119 14.98 -52.96 -15.55
N PHE A 120 13.97 -53.79 -15.77
CA PHE A 120 12.64 -53.37 -16.20
C PHE A 120 11.96 -52.50 -15.13
N GLU A 121 11.96 -52.94 -13.87
CA GLU A 121 11.41 -52.16 -12.74
C GLU A 121 12.11 -50.80 -12.61
N LYS A 122 13.43 -50.76 -12.77
CA LYS A 122 14.20 -49.50 -12.76
C LYS A 122 13.79 -48.59 -13.93
N ALA A 123 13.63 -49.14 -15.14
CA ALA A 123 13.20 -48.37 -16.31
C ALA A 123 11.77 -47.84 -16.13
N CYS A 124 10.85 -48.65 -15.57
CA CYS A 124 9.49 -48.21 -15.25
C CYS A 124 9.48 -47.06 -14.24
N ARG A 125 10.29 -47.13 -13.18
CA ARG A 125 10.40 -46.01 -12.22
C ARG A 125 10.91 -44.73 -12.90
N GLN A 126 11.96 -44.84 -13.70
CA GLN A 126 12.48 -43.70 -14.46
C GLN A 126 11.45 -43.10 -15.41
N GLN A 127 10.62 -43.94 -16.05
CA GLN A 127 9.53 -43.47 -16.91
C GLN A 127 8.44 -42.73 -16.13
N ILE A 128 8.08 -43.20 -14.94
CA ILE A 128 7.13 -42.53 -14.05
C ILE A 128 7.69 -41.17 -13.62
N ASP A 129 8.93 -41.13 -13.13
CA ASP A 129 9.58 -39.89 -12.72
C ASP A 129 9.68 -38.89 -13.87
N ALA A 130 10.02 -39.35 -15.08
CA ALA A 130 10.05 -38.51 -16.28
C ALA A 130 8.66 -37.96 -16.64
N ALA A 131 7.60 -38.77 -16.54
CA ALA A 131 6.24 -38.34 -16.80
C ALA A 131 5.73 -37.32 -15.76
N GLU A 132 6.06 -37.50 -14.48
CA GLU A 132 5.74 -36.54 -13.43
C GLU A 132 6.47 -35.21 -13.64
N ASN A 133 7.76 -35.27 -13.97
CA ASN A 133 8.55 -34.08 -14.30
C ASN A 133 7.99 -33.35 -15.54
N ALA A 134 7.61 -34.09 -16.59
CA ALA A 134 7.00 -33.49 -17.78
C ALA A 134 5.68 -32.78 -17.46
N ARG A 135 4.82 -33.39 -16.62
CA ARG A 135 3.58 -32.74 -16.13
C ARG A 135 3.88 -31.47 -15.33
N LYS A 136 4.89 -31.51 -14.45
CA LYS A 136 5.30 -30.34 -13.67
C LYS A 136 5.80 -29.21 -14.56
N VAL A 137 6.61 -29.52 -15.57
CA VAL A 137 7.08 -28.55 -16.56
C VAL A 137 5.92 -27.94 -17.33
N GLN A 138 4.95 -28.75 -17.77
CA GLN A 138 3.76 -28.25 -18.46
C GLN A 138 2.94 -27.30 -17.58
N LEU A 139 2.71 -27.67 -16.31
CA LEU A 139 1.96 -26.84 -15.36
C LEU A 139 2.69 -25.52 -15.08
N LEU A 140 4.01 -25.55 -14.89
CA LEU A 140 4.82 -24.35 -14.75
C LEU A 140 4.78 -23.47 -16.01
N GLY A 141 4.77 -24.08 -17.20
CA GLY A 141 4.61 -23.37 -18.47
C GLY A 141 3.27 -22.65 -18.58
N CYS A 142 2.16 -23.32 -18.23
CA CYS A 142 0.84 -22.68 -18.19
C CYS A 142 0.80 -21.51 -17.19
N ASN A 143 1.31 -21.72 -15.98
CA ASN A 143 1.34 -20.67 -14.96
C ASN A 143 2.20 -19.47 -15.40
N LEU A 144 3.32 -19.70 -16.09
CA LEU A 144 4.18 -18.64 -16.59
C LEU A 144 3.45 -17.82 -17.67
N SER A 145 2.78 -18.49 -18.61
CA SER A 145 1.95 -17.82 -19.63
C SER A 145 0.85 -16.96 -19.01
N GLU A 146 0.13 -17.47 -18.01
CA GLU A 146 -0.93 -16.71 -17.31
C GLU A 146 -0.37 -15.47 -16.61
N ARG A 147 0.85 -15.57 -16.05
CA ARG A 147 1.54 -14.45 -15.39
C ARG A 147 2.02 -13.41 -16.40
N GLU A 148 2.54 -13.84 -17.55
CA GLU A 148 2.92 -12.95 -18.65
C GLU A 148 1.71 -12.19 -19.20
N ASP A 149 0.58 -12.87 -19.41
CA ASP A 149 -0.67 -12.25 -19.85
C ASP A 149 -1.17 -11.22 -18.84
N SER A 150 -1.09 -11.54 -17.53
CA SER A 150 -1.47 -10.63 -16.45
C SER A 150 -0.56 -9.40 -16.39
N MET A 151 0.76 -9.60 -16.59
CA MET A 151 1.74 -8.52 -16.64
C MET A 151 1.48 -7.60 -17.83
N PHE A 152 1.18 -8.15 -19.01
CA PHE A 152 0.84 -7.36 -20.19
C PHE A 152 -0.40 -6.49 -19.96
N LYS A 153 -1.46 -7.05 -19.36
CA LYS A 153 -2.67 -6.30 -18.99
C LYS A 153 -2.36 -5.15 -18.04
N LEU A 154 -1.57 -5.39 -16.99
CA LEU A 154 -1.19 -4.35 -16.03
C LEU A 154 -0.32 -3.26 -16.67
N LEU A 155 0.59 -3.62 -17.58
CA LEU A 155 1.38 -2.64 -18.33
C LEU A 155 0.47 -1.78 -19.21
N GLN A 156 -0.50 -2.37 -19.90
CA GLN A 156 -1.47 -1.66 -20.72
C GLN A 156 -2.36 -0.73 -19.87
N GLU A 157 -2.82 -1.19 -18.70
CA GLU A 157 -3.56 -0.34 -17.76
C GLU A 157 -2.69 0.81 -17.26
N ASN A 158 -1.41 0.57 -16.96
CA ASN A 158 -0.48 1.60 -16.52
C ASN A 158 -0.24 2.66 -17.61
N THR A 159 -0.07 2.25 -18.87
CA THR A 159 0.04 3.19 -19.99
C THR A 159 -1.24 4.00 -20.16
N ASN A 160 -2.42 3.37 -20.10
CA ASN A 160 -3.68 4.09 -20.21
C ASN A 160 -3.87 5.11 -19.07
N ILE A 161 -3.51 4.74 -17.85
CA ILE A 161 -3.57 5.63 -16.68
C ILE A 161 -2.60 6.79 -16.87
N ARG A 162 -1.38 6.53 -17.34
CA ARG A 162 -0.39 7.56 -17.63
C ARG A 162 -0.90 8.56 -18.67
N ASP A 163 -1.47 8.08 -19.78
CA ASP A 163 -2.02 8.93 -20.83
C ASP A 163 -3.13 9.83 -20.28
N VAL A 164 -4.04 9.28 -19.46
CA VAL A 164 -5.08 10.06 -18.79
C VAL A 164 -4.50 11.11 -17.84
N TYR A 165 -3.42 10.78 -17.11
CA TYR A 165 -2.74 11.75 -16.25
C TYR A 165 -2.07 12.87 -17.04
N GLU A 166 -1.40 12.55 -18.16
CA GLU A 166 -0.79 13.53 -19.05
C GLU A 166 -1.86 14.46 -19.64
N ASP A 167 -2.99 13.93 -20.11
CA ASP A 167 -4.14 14.72 -20.59
C ASP A 167 -4.69 15.67 -19.51
N LYS A 168 -4.78 15.19 -18.26
CA LYS A 168 -5.26 16.00 -17.13
C LYS A 168 -4.27 17.09 -16.76
N LEU A 169 -2.98 16.80 -16.84
CA LEU A 169 -1.92 17.76 -16.60
C LEU A 169 -1.96 18.87 -17.66
N ASP A 170 -2.10 18.51 -18.94
CA ASP A 170 -2.25 19.46 -20.05
C ASP A 170 -3.51 20.34 -19.89
N GLN A 171 -4.63 19.76 -19.47
CA GLN A 171 -5.85 20.52 -19.15
C GLN A 171 -5.61 21.51 -17.99
N ALA A 172 -4.90 21.09 -16.95
CA ALA A 172 -4.58 21.94 -15.81
C ALA A 172 -3.66 23.11 -16.20
N TRP A 173 -2.66 22.87 -17.06
CA TRP A 173 -1.79 23.93 -17.59
C TRP A 173 -2.57 24.95 -18.40
N LYS A 174 -3.42 24.51 -19.34
CA LYS A 174 -4.28 25.41 -20.13
C LYS A 174 -5.18 26.25 -19.24
N LEU A 175 -5.81 25.64 -18.22
CA LEU A 175 -6.64 26.38 -17.27
C LEU A 175 -5.81 27.39 -16.46
N SER A 176 -4.59 27.04 -16.07
CA SER A 176 -3.68 27.96 -15.38
C SER A 176 -3.37 29.17 -16.24
N ASP A 177 -3.01 28.96 -17.51
CA ASP A 177 -2.71 30.03 -18.47
C ASP A 177 -3.93 30.95 -18.68
N GLU A 178 -5.13 30.39 -18.80
CA GLU A 178 -6.38 31.16 -18.89
C GLU A 178 -6.65 32.00 -17.63
N LYS A 179 -6.37 31.44 -16.44
CA LYS A 179 -6.51 32.16 -15.17
C LYS A 179 -5.48 33.27 -15.05
N ASP A 180 -4.24 33.03 -15.43
CA ASP A 180 -3.19 34.05 -15.43
C ASP A 180 -3.51 35.18 -16.41
N ALA A 181 -3.99 34.87 -17.61
CA ALA A 181 -4.48 35.87 -18.55
C ALA A 181 -5.64 36.70 -17.96
N THR A 182 -6.59 36.05 -17.29
CA THR A 182 -7.71 36.74 -16.62
C THR A 182 -7.21 37.65 -15.49
N ILE A 183 -6.24 37.20 -14.70
CA ILE A 183 -5.63 37.99 -13.62
C ILE A 183 -4.96 39.24 -14.21
N VAL A 184 -4.24 39.12 -15.33
CA VAL A 184 -3.63 40.29 -16.00
C VAL A 184 -4.69 41.29 -16.46
N ILE A 185 -5.79 40.81 -17.07
CA ILE A 185 -6.91 41.68 -17.49
C ILE A 185 -7.50 42.42 -16.28
N LEU A 186 -7.78 41.70 -15.19
CA LEU A 186 -8.35 42.29 -13.98
C LEU A 186 -7.39 43.29 -13.33
N ARG A 187 -6.08 42.99 -13.27
CA ARG A 187 -5.07 43.93 -12.78
C ARG A 187 -5.05 45.21 -13.59
N ASN A 188 -5.10 45.11 -14.91
CA ASN A 188 -5.15 46.29 -15.79
C ASN A 188 -6.43 47.10 -15.56
N ARG A 189 -7.58 46.45 -15.36
CA ARG A 189 -8.83 47.15 -15.06
C ARG A 189 -8.80 47.84 -13.70
N VAL A 190 -8.23 47.22 -12.68
CA VAL A 190 -8.03 47.85 -11.36
C VAL A 190 -7.14 49.07 -11.49
N ALA A 191 -6.00 48.97 -12.19
CA ALA A 191 -5.11 50.11 -12.40
C ALA A 191 -5.79 51.27 -13.16
N GLN A 192 -6.66 50.96 -14.13
CA GLN A 192 -7.48 51.98 -14.82
C GLN A 192 -8.46 52.66 -13.86
N LEU A 193 -9.20 51.89 -13.06
CA LEU A 193 -10.16 52.44 -12.09
C LEU A 193 -9.45 53.28 -11.00
N GLU A 194 -8.26 52.87 -10.57
CA GLU A 194 -7.45 53.65 -9.64
C GLU A 194 -7.02 54.98 -10.27
N ALA A 195 -6.59 54.99 -11.53
CA ALA A 195 -6.26 56.22 -12.25
C ALA A 195 -7.48 57.13 -12.45
N GLU A 196 -8.63 56.56 -12.83
CA GLU A 196 -9.92 57.27 -12.93
C GLU A 196 -10.29 57.91 -11.58
N ALA A 197 -10.19 57.16 -10.47
CA ALA A 197 -10.51 57.66 -9.13
C ALA A 197 -9.56 58.79 -8.67
N VAL A 198 -8.27 58.72 -9.02
CA VAL A 198 -7.32 59.81 -8.75
C VAL A 198 -7.71 61.06 -9.54
N GLN A 199 -8.04 60.91 -10.83
CA GLN A 199 -8.49 62.02 -11.66
C GLN A 199 -9.81 62.63 -11.18
N GLU A 200 -10.78 61.81 -10.78
CA GLU A 200 -12.03 62.30 -10.18
C GLU A 200 -11.78 63.08 -8.89
N ARG A 201 -10.81 62.63 -8.07
CA ARG A 201 -10.43 63.35 -6.85
C ARG A 201 -9.75 64.69 -7.15
N GLU A 202 -8.82 64.71 -8.11
CA GLU A 202 -8.16 65.95 -8.55
C GLU A 202 -9.18 66.96 -9.09
N THR A 203 -10.11 66.51 -9.94
CA THR A 203 -11.18 67.38 -10.47
C THR A 203 -12.16 67.83 -9.38
N ALA A 204 -12.45 66.99 -8.38
CA ALA A 204 -13.26 67.38 -7.24
C ALA A 204 -12.57 68.46 -6.38
N ASP A 205 -11.27 68.30 -6.14
CA ASP A 205 -10.44 69.27 -5.41
C ASP A 205 -10.40 70.61 -6.20
N GLU A 206 -10.17 70.57 -7.51
CA GLU A 206 -10.25 71.75 -8.40
C GLU A 206 -11.64 72.44 -8.34
N VAL A 207 -12.73 71.67 -8.41
CA VAL A 207 -14.09 72.21 -8.29
C VAL A 207 -14.28 72.87 -6.92
N THR A 208 -13.82 72.24 -5.84
CA THR A 208 -13.92 72.86 -4.50
C THR A 208 -13.13 74.15 -4.41
N ASP A 209 -11.92 74.20 -4.95
CA ASP A 209 -11.09 75.41 -4.99
C ASP A 209 -11.75 76.53 -5.80
N THR A 210 -12.33 76.21 -6.96
CA THR A 210 -13.09 77.20 -7.75
C THR A 210 -14.34 77.69 -7.01
N CYS A 211 -15.07 76.81 -6.31
CA CYS A 211 -16.21 77.21 -5.50
C CYS A 211 -15.80 78.14 -4.35
N TYR A 212 -14.72 77.83 -3.63
CA TYR A 212 -14.20 78.72 -2.58
C TYR A 212 -13.77 80.07 -3.15
N SER A 213 -13.04 80.08 -4.26
CA SER A 213 -12.64 81.33 -4.93
C SER A 213 -13.84 82.17 -5.38
N LEU A 214 -14.92 81.54 -5.87
CA LEU A 214 -16.15 82.24 -6.24
C LEU A 214 -16.89 82.80 -5.02
N ILE A 215 -16.98 82.02 -3.93
CA ILE A 215 -17.57 82.47 -2.67
C ILE A 215 -16.81 83.69 -2.13
N ASP A 216 -15.48 83.66 -2.14
CA ASP A 216 -14.64 84.77 -1.70
C ASP A 216 -14.82 86.01 -2.58
N SER A 217 -14.84 85.83 -3.91
CA SER A 217 -15.08 86.93 -4.86
C SER A 217 -16.45 87.58 -4.66
N VAL A 218 -17.51 86.78 -4.53
CA VAL A 218 -18.87 87.28 -4.28
C VAL A 218 -18.96 87.94 -2.91
N GLY A 219 -18.29 87.38 -1.89
CA GLY A 219 -18.20 87.97 -0.56
C GLY A 219 -17.52 89.34 -0.59
N GLN A 220 -16.43 89.46 -1.33
CA GLN A 220 -15.71 90.72 -1.52
C GLN A 220 -16.52 91.75 -2.31
N GLU A 221 -17.15 91.34 -3.42
CA GLU A 221 -18.04 92.22 -4.20
C GLU A 221 -19.25 92.67 -3.38
N SER A 222 -19.85 91.78 -2.59
CA SER A 222 -20.97 92.11 -1.71
C SER A 222 -20.55 93.09 -0.61
N SER A 223 -19.40 92.89 0.02
CA SER A 223 -18.83 93.84 0.99
C SER A 223 -18.57 95.20 0.35
N THR A 224 -17.95 95.22 -0.83
CA THR A 224 -17.66 96.45 -1.58
C THR A 224 -18.94 97.17 -1.98
N ALA A 225 -19.95 96.45 -2.46
CA ALA A 225 -21.25 97.01 -2.81
C ALA A 225 -21.97 97.56 -1.57
N ALA A 226 -21.91 96.86 -0.43
CA ALA A 226 -22.47 97.34 0.83
C ALA A 226 -21.79 98.63 1.30
N GLU A 227 -20.46 98.72 1.19
CA GLU A 227 -19.70 99.95 1.48
C GLU A 227 -20.12 101.12 0.57
N VAL A 228 -20.24 100.89 -0.74
CA VAL A 228 -20.69 101.91 -1.71
C VAL A 228 -22.12 102.36 -1.42
N ILE A 229 -23.04 101.42 -1.17
CA ILE A 229 -24.43 101.73 -0.82
C ILE A 229 -24.51 102.52 0.49
N ASN A 230 -23.74 102.13 1.51
CA ASN A 230 -23.70 102.84 2.79
C ASN A 230 -23.09 104.24 2.64
N ALA A 231 -22.02 104.41 1.88
CA ALA A 231 -21.46 105.72 1.59
C ALA A 231 -22.47 106.61 0.84
N LYS A 232 -23.19 106.04 -0.13
CA LYS A 232 -24.19 106.76 -0.91
C LYS A 232 -25.43 107.12 -0.09
N SER A 233 -25.88 106.23 0.80
CA SER A 233 -27.03 106.48 1.68
C SER A 233 -26.74 107.62 2.67
N VAL A 234 -25.52 107.67 3.24
CA VAL A 234 -25.07 108.78 4.08
C VAL A 234 -25.02 110.10 3.30
N GLN A 235 -24.53 110.08 2.05
CA GLN A 235 -24.53 111.25 1.19
C GLN A 235 -25.95 111.76 0.93
N LEU A 236 -26.86 110.88 0.49
CA LEU A 236 -28.25 111.24 0.20
C LEU A 236 -28.99 111.76 1.43
N PHE A 237 -28.73 111.21 2.61
CA PHE A 237 -29.31 111.69 3.86
C PHE A 237 -28.89 113.15 4.15
N ARG A 238 -27.60 113.48 3.95
CA ARG A 238 -27.10 114.86 4.10
C ARG A 238 -27.69 115.82 3.07
N GLU A 239 -27.77 115.40 1.81
CA GLU A 239 -28.38 116.19 0.73
C GLU A 239 -29.86 116.47 1.03
N ARG A 240 -30.60 115.46 1.48
CA ARG A 240 -32.01 115.61 1.85
C ARG A 240 -32.19 116.56 3.04
N GLN A 241 -31.39 116.41 4.09
CA GLN A 241 -31.45 117.30 5.25
C GLN A 241 -31.14 118.76 4.88
N SER A 242 -30.15 118.99 4.00
CA SER A 242 -29.85 120.33 3.50
C SER A 242 -31.00 120.88 2.64
N ASN A 243 -31.61 120.07 1.79
CA ASN A 243 -32.73 120.51 0.95
C ASN A 243 -33.99 120.81 1.78
N ASP A 244 -34.28 120.01 2.80
CA ASP A 244 -35.38 120.25 3.73
C ASP A 244 -35.19 121.58 4.50
N GLN A 245 -33.94 121.91 4.88
CA GLN A 245 -33.60 123.22 5.47
C GLN A 245 -33.85 124.39 4.51
N PHE A 246 -33.42 124.27 3.24
CA PHE A 246 -33.67 125.29 2.23
C PHE A 246 -35.17 125.48 1.96
N HIS A 247 -35.92 124.38 1.82
CA HIS A 247 -37.37 124.45 1.64
C HIS A 247 -38.07 125.12 2.83
N SER A 248 -37.66 124.81 4.07
CA SER A 248 -38.22 125.45 5.26
C SER A 248 -37.94 126.96 5.30
N ALA A 249 -36.75 127.39 4.89
CA ALA A 249 -36.38 128.82 4.86
C ALA A 249 -37.21 129.59 3.81
N ILE A 250 -37.34 129.05 2.59
CA ILE A 250 -38.13 129.67 1.52
C ILE A 250 -39.60 129.82 1.92
N VAL A 251 -40.19 128.77 2.53
CA VAL A 251 -41.59 128.82 2.99
C VAL A 251 -41.78 129.88 4.09
N ALA A 252 -40.81 130.02 5.01
CA ALA A 252 -40.86 131.02 6.07
C ALA A 252 -40.78 132.46 5.53
N GLU A 253 -39.94 132.72 4.51
CA GLU A 253 -39.83 134.05 3.88
C GLU A 253 -41.04 134.41 3.01
N MET A 254 -41.63 133.44 2.30
CA MET A 254 -42.78 133.66 1.42
C MET A 254 -44.09 133.90 2.18
N ALA A 255 -44.23 133.36 3.39
CA ALA A 255 -45.45 133.47 4.19
C ALA A 255 -45.91 134.93 4.44
N PRO A 256 -45.09 135.84 4.99
CA PRO A 256 -45.49 137.23 5.24
C PRO A 256 -45.76 138.00 3.94
N LEU A 257 -45.02 137.73 2.86
CA LEU A 257 -45.25 138.37 1.57
C LEU A 257 -46.61 137.98 0.98
N ASN A 258 -46.97 136.70 1.07
CA ASN A 258 -48.26 136.19 0.62
C ASN A 258 -49.41 136.78 1.46
N SER A 259 -49.24 136.88 2.77
CA SER A 259 -50.20 137.54 3.66
C SER A 259 -50.38 139.02 3.31
N PHE A 260 -49.30 139.77 3.06
CA PHE A 260 -49.38 141.17 2.63
C PHE A 260 -50.19 141.34 1.35
N TYR A 261 -49.89 140.57 0.30
CA TYR A 261 -50.64 140.66 -0.95
C TYR A 261 -52.11 140.29 -0.76
N HIS A 262 -52.41 139.31 0.08
CA HIS A 262 -53.79 138.95 0.41
C HIS A 262 -54.56 140.14 1.02
N TYR A 263 -53.97 140.86 1.99
CA TYR A 263 -54.60 142.04 2.60
C TYR A 263 -54.66 143.25 1.64
N ALA A 264 -53.62 143.48 0.83
CA ALA A 264 -53.62 144.55 -0.16
C ALA A 264 -54.72 144.36 -1.24
N PHE A 265 -54.94 143.11 -1.67
CA PHE A 265 -56.05 142.79 -2.57
C PHE A 265 -57.41 143.02 -1.91
N ALA A 266 -57.59 142.66 -0.64
CA ALA A 266 -58.83 142.92 0.09
C ALA A 266 -59.13 144.44 0.19
N VAL A 267 -58.11 145.27 0.44
CA VAL A 267 -58.25 146.75 0.46
C VAL A 267 -58.66 147.29 -0.91
N LEU A 268 -58.03 146.79 -1.99
CA LEU A 268 -58.41 147.17 -3.37
C LEU A 268 -59.86 146.81 -3.69
N GLU A 269 -60.34 145.66 -3.22
CA GLU A 269 -61.71 145.20 -3.43
C GLU A 269 -62.74 146.15 -2.75
N VAL A 270 -62.43 146.65 -1.55
CA VAL A 270 -63.27 147.66 -0.85
C VAL A 270 -63.26 149.00 -1.58
N TYR A 271 -62.10 149.46 -2.09
CA TYR A 271 -62.04 150.68 -2.91
C TYR A 271 -62.81 150.53 -4.22
N GLN A 272 -62.76 149.35 -4.85
CA GLN A 272 -63.54 149.07 -6.05
C GLN A 272 -65.05 149.12 -5.75
N SER A 273 -65.51 148.50 -4.65
CA SER A 273 -66.94 148.50 -4.29
C SER A 273 -67.46 149.90 -3.96
N THR A 274 -66.65 150.75 -3.32
CA THR A 274 -67.03 152.14 -3.02
C THR A 274 -67.10 153.02 -4.28
N LEU A 275 -66.18 152.83 -5.24
CA LEU A 275 -66.20 153.53 -6.53
C LEU A 275 -67.38 153.08 -7.42
N GLU A 276 -67.70 151.78 -7.44
CA GLU A 276 -68.88 151.26 -8.14
C GLU A 276 -70.18 151.83 -7.56
N ASN A 277 -70.28 151.94 -6.22
CA ASN A 277 -71.42 152.58 -5.55
C ASN A 277 -71.53 154.09 -5.84
N ALA A 278 -70.41 154.79 -6.02
CA ALA A 278 -70.39 156.22 -6.36
C ALA A 278 -70.85 156.51 -7.81
N LEU A 279 -70.68 155.57 -8.74
CA LEU A 279 -70.99 155.73 -10.16
C LEU A 279 -72.44 155.34 -10.53
N ALA A 280 -73.19 154.67 -9.65
CA ALA A 280 -74.52 154.10 -9.95
C ALA A 280 -75.73 154.87 -9.34
N SER A 281 -75.91 156.14 -9.74
CA SER A 281 -77.18 156.90 -9.82
C SER A 281 -78.00 157.32 -8.56
N LYS A 282 -78.34 158.64 -8.56
CA LYS A 282 -79.56 159.32 -8.09
C LYS A 282 -80.17 158.93 -6.72
N THR A 283 -80.16 159.94 -5.84
CA THR A 283 -81.05 160.23 -4.68
C THR A 283 -80.53 159.81 -3.31
N THR A 284 -80.28 160.84 -2.48
CA THR A 284 -80.29 160.88 -1.01
C THR A 284 -79.37 159.96 -0.20
N ALA A 285 -78.29 160.59 0.30
CA ALA A 285 -77.75 160.50 1.66
C ALA A 285 -77.85 159.16 2.40
N ASN A 286 -76.71 158.46 2.47
CA ASN A 286 -76.11 158.00 3.72
C ASN A 286 -74.65 157.62 3.43
N ASP A 287 -73.77 158.62 3.57
CA ASP A 287 -72.33 158.40 3.64
C ASP A 287 -72.02 157.80 5.01
N THR A 288 -71.88 156.49 5.06
CA THR A 288 -71.20 155.80 6.15
C THR A 288 -70.14 154.92 5.51
N MET A 289 -68.95 155.48 5.44
CA MET A 289 -67.71 154.75 5.16
C MET A 289 -67.61 153.60 6.19
N PRO A 290 -67.46 152.33 5.77
CA PRO A 290 -67.43 151.21 6.71
C PRO A 290 -66.17 151.27 7.57
N GLN A 291 -66.34 151.19 8.89
CA GLN A 291 -65.27 151.17 9.92
C GLN A 291 -64.21 150.06 9.74
N SER A 292 -64.32 149.17 8.74
CA SER A 292 -63.37 148.07 8.53
C SER A 292 -62.19 148.41 7.60
N LEU A 293 -62.14 149.60 6.99
CA LEU A 293 -61.04 149.94 6.08
C LEU A 293 -59.77 150.33 6.83
N ASP A 294 -59.89 151.08 7.93
CA ASP A 294 -58.75 151.50 8.74
C ASP A 294 -58.09 150.27 9.43
N ASP A 295 -58.88 149.34 9.98
CA ASP A 295 -58.36 148.10 10.57
C ASP A 295 -57.60 147.22 9.55
N MET A 296 -58.01 147.23 8.28
CA MET A 296 -57.32 146.49 7.20
C MET A 296 -56.04 147.19 6.74
N LEU A 297 -56.04 148.53 6.72
CA LEU A 297 -54.84 149.31 6.42
C LEU A 297 -53.79 149.15 7.52
N ASP A 298 -54.20 149.21 8.79
CA ASP A 298 -53.32 148.97 9.93
C ASP A 298 -52.77 147.54 9.91
N SER A 299 -53.62 146.53 9.65
CA SER A 299 -53.16 145.13 9.53
C SER A 299 -52.21 144.91 8.35
N ALA A 300 -52.45 145.53 7.20
CA ALA A 300 -51.55 145.45 6.05
C ALA A 300 -50.21 146.13 6.33
N ASN A 301 -50.23 147.23 7.10
CA ASN A 301 -49.03 147.95 7.51
C ASN A 301 -48.23 147.15 8.56
N ASP A 302 -48.89 146.52 9.53
CA ASP A 302 -48.27 145.63 10.53
C ASP A 302 -47.57 144.44 9.86
N GLN A 303 -48.17 143.83 8.83
CA GLN A 303 -47.54 142.76 8.07
C GLN A 303 -46.35 143.24 7.24
N LEU A 304 -46.41 144.46 6.71
CA LEU A 304 -45.32 145.07 5.95
C LEU A 304 -44.15 145.49 6.87
N ASP A 305 -44.43 145.95 8.08
CA ASP A 305 -43.42 146.20 9.10
C ASP A 305 -42.82 144.91 9.66
N PHE A 306 -43.61 143.84 9.82
CA PHE A 306 -43.07 142.51 10.13
C PHE A 306 -42.12 142.02 9.03
N TYR A 307 -42.48 142.21 7.76
CA TYR A 307 -41.60 141.86 6.64
C TYR A 307 -40.32 142.70 6.60
N LYS A 308 -40.39 144.01 6.89
CA LYS A 308 -39.21 144.87 7.00
C LYS A 308 -38.28 144.44 8.13
N HIS A 309 -38.84 144.02 9.27
CA HIS A 309 -38.05 143.49 10.38
C HIS A 309 -37.43 142.12 10.04
N LEU A 310 -38.16 141.24 9.36
CA LEU A 310 -37.63 139.95 8.91
C LEU A 310 -36.49 140.13 7.86
N ALA A 311 -36.61 141.11 6.97
CA ALA A 311 -35.61 141.42 5.94
C ALA A 311 -34.38 142.17 6.48
N THR A 312 -34.40 142.64 7.73
CA THR A 312 -33.24 143.27 8.39
C THR A 312 -32.48 142.34 9.34
N ASP A 313 -33.05 141.17 9.67
CA ASP A 313 -32.43 140.11 10.48
C ASP A 313 -31.89 138.92 9.63
N LEU A 314 -31.76 139.11 8.31
CA LEU A 314 -31.08 138.23 7.34
C LEU A 314 -29.73 138.84 6.91
#